data_AF-A0A076HHA3-F1
#
_entry.id   AF-A0A076HHA3-F1
#
_cell.length_a   1.000
_cell.length_b   1.000
_cell.length_c   1.000
_cell.angle_alpha   90.00
_cell.angle_beta   90.00
_cell.angle_gamma   90.00
#
_symmetry.space_group_name_H-M   'P 1'
#
loop_
_entity.id
_entity.type
_entity.pdbx_description
1 polymer ?
#
loop_
_entity_poly.entity_id
_entity_poly.type
_entity_poly.pdbx_seq_one_letter_code
_entity_poly.pdbx_strand_id
1 'polypeptide(L)'
;MFVADLPHLSDGQLAHISKEAAEVLDSLERRIKDLEQELGQAPQDRDTLIKATTKRDVTHRFIRAIEEEQEQRRSNPALRNAAGESLPRTFLEVARHRLPGATFDSLLQEALSACERQLEAAKATPKPDQDKVVPLRSEAANSLPVVVSPDPEDHIAEA
;
A
#
# COMPACT_ATOMS: atom_id res chain seq x y z
N MET A 1 18.64 -0.57 -25.38
CA MET A 1 17.43 -0.41 -24.54
C MET A 1 17.93 -0.45 -23.09
N PHE A 2 18.20 0.70 -22.48
CA PHE A 2 18.62 0.76 -21.07
C PHE A 2 17.34 0.70 -20.24
N VAL A 3 16.89 -0.52 -19.95
CA VAL A 3 15.92 -0.77 -18.89
C VAL A 3 16.70 -0.47 -17.62
N ALA A 4 16.31 0.57 -16.89
CA ALA A 4 16.86 0.79 -15.57
C ALA A 4 16.45 -0.44 -14.74
N ASP A 5 17.39 -1.33 -14.44
CA ASP A 5 17.20 -2.35 -13.42
C ASP A 5 16.99 -1.59 -12.11
N LEU A 6 15.73 -1.24 -11.83
CA LEU A 6 15.37 -0.63 -10.56
C LEU A 6 15.73 -1.66 -9.49
N PRO A 7 16.51 -1.28 -8.46
CA PRO A 7 16.70 -2.15 -7.31
C PRO A 7 15.32 -2.56 -6.76
N HIS A 8 15.25 -3.70 -6.06
CA HIS A 8 14.00 -4.15 -5.45
C HIS A 8 13.55 -3.16 -4.36
N LEU A 9 12.80 -2.13 -4.76
CA LEU A 9 12.29 -1.07 -3.91
C LEU A 9 10.93 -1.46 -3.34
N SER A 10 10.64 -1.06 -2.11
CA SER A 10 9.30 -1.17 -1.51
C SER A 10 8.33 -0.19 -2.17
N ASP A 11 7.02 -0.40 -1.98
CA ASP A 11 6.00 0.50 -2.54
C ASP A 11 6.10 1.91 -1.95
N GLY A 12 6.44 2.03 -0.66
CA GLY A 12 6.68 3.32 -0.02
C GLY A 12 7.89 4.05 -0.62
N GLN A 13 8.96 3.32 -0.95
CA GLN A 13 10.13 3.88 -1.63
C GLN A 13 9.79 4.31 -3.06
N LEU A 14 9.04 3.50 -3.80
CA LEU A 14 8.58 3.87 -5.15
C LEU A 14 7.68 5.11 -5.11
N ALA A 15 6.79 5.23 -4.14
CA ALA A 15 5.94 6.41 -3.97
C ALA A 15 6.78 7.67 -3.65
N HIS A 16 7.79 7.54 -2.77
CA HIS A 16 8.69 8.64 -2.43
C HIS A 16 9.50 9.11 -3.64
N ILE A 17 10.14 8.18 -4.36
CA ILE A 17 10.94 8.48 -5.55
C ILE A 17 10.07 9.07 -6.66
N SER A 18 8.84 8.57 -6.83
CA SER A 18 7.88 9.14 -7.79
C SER A 18 7.58 10.61 -7.47
N LYS A 19 7.41 10.95 -6.18
CA LYS A 19 7.17 12.32 -5.74
C LYS A 19 8.39 13.22 -6.02
N GLU A 20 9.58 12.78 -5.64
CA GLU A 20 10.82 13.53 -5.91
C GLU A 20 11.04 13.74 -7.41
N ALA A 21 10.79 12.71 -8.23
CA ALA A 21 10.91 12.81 -9.67
C ALA A 21 9.91 13.82 -10.27
N ALA A 22 8.68 13.88 -9.74
CA ALA A 22 7.69 14.88 -10.13
C ALA A 22 8.11 16.30 -9.75
N GLU A 23 8.66 16.51 -8.55
CA GLU A 23 9.19 17.82 -8.13
C GLU A 23 10.37 18.26 -9.02
N VAL A 24 11.25 17.33 -9.39
CA VAL A 24 12.35 17.59 -10.35
C VAL A 24 11.80 17.92 -11.73
N LEU A 25 10.75 17.22 -12.18
CA LEU A 25 10.12 17.49 -13.47
C LEU A 25 9.52 18.90 -13.52
N ASP A 26 8.75 19.29 -12.50
CA ASP A 26 8.19 20.64 -12.36
C ASP A 26 9.28 21.71 -12.38
N SER A 27 10.40 21.45 -11.70
CA SER A 27 11.55 22.36 -11.69
C SER A 27 12.17 22.50 -13.09
N LEU A 28 12.31 21.40 -13.82
CA LEU A 28 12.84 21.39 -15.18
C LEU A 28 11.92 22.12 -16.16
N GLU A 29 10.60 21.92 -16.06
CA GLU A 29 9.62 22.60 -16.91
C GLU A 29 9.67 24.13 -16.72
N ARG A 30 9.73 24.61 -15.47
CA ARG A 30 9.90 26.05 -15.19
C ARG A 30 11.21 26.57 -15.78
N ARG A 31 12.32 25.86 -15.56
CA ARG A 31 13.63 26.28 -16.06
C ARG A 31 13.70 26.31 -17.59
N ILE A 32 13.07 25.34 -18.26
CA ILE A 32 12.99 25.31 -19.72
C ILE A 32 12.21 26.53 -20.21
N LYS A 33 11.07 26.85 -19.59
CA LYS A 33 10.26 28.01 -19.96
C LYS A 33 11.03 29.33 -19.81
N ASP A 34 11.78 29.48 -18.72
CA ASP A 34 12.63 30.67 -18.50
C ASP A 34 13.71 30.77 -19.60
N LEU A 35 14.39 29.65 -19.90
CA LEU A 35 15.42 29.60 -20.96
C LEU A 35 14.86 29.86 -22.37
N GLU A 36 13.64 29.41 -22.65
CA GLU A 36 12.94 29.70 -23.91
C GLU A 36 12.58 31.18 -24.04
N GLN A 37 12.26 31.86 -22.93
CA GLN A 37 11.98 33.29 -22.91
C GLN A 37 13.26 34.14 -23.06
N GLU A 38 14.39 33.65 -22.53
CA GLU A 38 15.72 34.26 -22.64
C GLU A 38 16.41 33.96 -23.98
N LEU A 39 15.78 33.17 -24.87
CA LEU A 39 16.34 32.65 -26.12
C LEU A 39 16.56 33.76 -27.18
N GLY A 40 17.61 34.54 -26.95
CA GLY A 40 18.13 35.57 -27.83
C GLY A 40 19.51 36.10 -27.44
N GLN A 41 20.11 35.60 -26.35
CA GLN A 41 21.25 36.26 -25.71
C GLN A 41 22.60 35.54 -25.88
N ALA A 42 22.68 34.19 -25.89
CA ALA A 42 23.94 33.50 -26.17
C ALA A 42 23.81 32.05 -26.72
N PRO A 43 24.81 31.54 -27.48
CA PRO A 43 24.88 30.13 -27.89
C PRO A 43 24.92 29.14 -26.71
N GLN A 44 25.45 29.56 -25.56
CA GLN A 44 25.52 28.77 -24.33
C GLN A 44 24.13 28.44 -23.76
N ASP A 45 23.15 29.34 -23.96
CA ASP A 45 21.79 29.16 -23.46
C ASP A 45 21.06 28.07 -24.26
N ARG A 46 21.38 27.94 -25.55
CA ARG A 46 20.84 26.91 -26.42
C ARG A 46 21.30 25.51 -26.02
N ASP A 47 22.58 25.32 -25.70
CA ASP A 47 23.09 24.04 -25.21
C ASP A 47 22.49 23.68 -23.84
N THR A 48 22.31 24.67 -22.97
CA THR A 48 21.67 24.50 -21.67
C THR A 48 20.20 24.09 -21.82
N LEU A 49 19.47 24.71 -22.76
CA LEU A 49 18.10 24.34 -23.10
C LEU A 49 18.03 22.89 -23.60
N ILE A 50 18.87 22.50 -24.56
CA ILE A 50 18.91 21.11 -25.07
C ILE A 50 19.12 20.10 -23.94
N LYS A 51 20.06 20.38 -23.02
CA LYS A 51 20.32 19.53 -21.85
C LYS A 51 19.13 19.46 -20.90
N ALA A 52 18.49 20.60 -20.62
CA ALA A 52 17.33 20.67 -19.74
C ALA A 52 16.14 19.89 -20.34
N THR A 53 15.86 20.07 -21.63
CA THR A 53 14.82 19.33 -22.36
C THR A 53 15.11 17.82 -22.35
N THR A 54 16.35 17.42 -22.61
CA THR A 54 16.74 16.00 -22.57
C THR A 54 16.54 15.42 -21.17
N LYS A 55 16.92 16.17 -20.12
CA LYS A 55 16.73 15.74 -18.73
C LYS A 55 15.24 15.61 -18.39
N ARG A 56 14.40 16.55 -18.81
CA ARG A 56 12.93 16.48 -18.65
C ARG A 56 12.38 15.20 -19.29
N ASP A 57 12.78 14.90 -20.52
CA ASP A 57 12.29 13.72 -21.25
C ASP A 57 12.73 12.41 -20.59
N VAL A 58 13.95 12.35 -20.07
CA VAL A 58 14.43 11.22 -19.27
C VAL A 58 13.65 11.09 -17.96
N THR A 59 13.41 12.20 -17.26
CA THR A 59 12.61 12.22 -16.02
C THR A 59 11.17 11.76 -16.28
N HIS A 60 10.53 12.17 -17.36
CA HIS A 60 9.21 11.67 -17.76
C HIS A 60 9.19 10.15 -17.96
N ARG A 61 10.18 9.61 -18.68
CA ARG A 61 10.28 8.15 -18.88
C ARG A 61 10.52 7.42 -17.57
N PHE A 62 11.31 8.00 -16.67
CA PHE A 62 11.56 7.44 -15.35
C PHE A 62 10.29 7.37 -14.49
N ILE A 63 9.50 8.46 -14.46
CA ILE A 63 8.21 8.49 -13.77
C ILE A 63 7.28 7.41 -14.34
N ARG A 64 7.14 7.34 -15.67
CA ARG A 64 6.33 6.31 -16.32
C ARG A 64 6.78 4.90 -15.95
N ALA A 65 8.08 4.63 -15.92
CA ALA A 65 8.59 3.31 -15.53
C ALA A 65 8.23 2.95 -14.08
N ILE A 66 8.23 3.93 -13.17
CA ILE A 66 7.77 3.74 -11.78
C ILE A 66 6.26 3.45 -11.75
N GLU A 67 5.46 4.19 -12.51
CA GLU A 67 4.01 3.97 -12.58
C GLU A 67 3.67 2.59 -13.14
N GLU A 68 4.35 2.16 -14.19
CA GLU A 68 4.21 0.83 -14.80
C GLU A 68 4.56 -0.28 -13.80
N GLU A 69 5.68 -0.15 -13.06
CA GLU A 69 6.07 -1.08 -12.00
C GLU A 69 5.03 -1.12 -10.87
N GLN A 70 4.53 0.04 -10.42
CA GLN A 70 3.49 0.11 -9.39
C GLN A 70 2.17 -0.52 -9.86
N GLU A 71 1.81 -0.36 -11.13
CA GLU A 71 0.62 -0.96 -11.71
C GLU A 71 0.79 -2.47 -11.88
N GLN A 72 1.96 -2.96 -12.27
CA GLN A 72 2.27 -4.39 -12.30
C GLN A 72 2.12 -5.03 -10.91
N ARG A 73 2.57 -4.34 -9.85
CA ARG A 73 2.39 -4.80 -8.47
C ARG A 73 0.93 -4.82 -8.03
N ARG A 74 0.13 -3.82 -8.42
CA ARG A 74 -1.30 -3.73 -8.11
C ARG A 74 -2.15 -4.74 -8.89
N SER A 75 -1.82 -4.94 -10.16
CA SER A 75 -2.54 -5.83 -11.08
C SER A 75 -2.17 -7.31 -10.91
N ASN A 76 -1.30 -7.65 -9.95
CA ASN A 76 -0.85 -9.01 -9.71
C ASN A 76 -2.04 -9.98 -9.57
N PRO A 77 -2.21 -10.92 -10.51
CA PRO A 77 -3.38 -11.81 -10.54
C PRO A 77 -3.43 -12.74 -9.34
N ALA A 78 -2.29 -13.09 -8.72
CA ALA A 78 -2.26 -13.91 -7.51
C ALA A 78 -2.94 -13.20 -6.33
N LEU A 79 -2.69 -11.89 -6.16
CA LEU A 79 -3.34 -11.08 -5.13
C LEU A 79 -4.84 -10.92 -5.39
N ARG A 80 -5.23 -10.72 -6.66
CA ARG A 80 -6.65 -10.59 -7.06
C ARG A 80 -7.42 -11.89 -6.83
N ASN A 81 -6.83 -13.04 -7.17
CA ASN A 81 -7.44 -14.35 -6.94
C ASN A 81 -7.55 -14.63 -5.43
N ALA A 82 -6.50 -14.35 -4.66
CA ALA A 82 -6.52 -14.51 -3.21
C ALA A 82 -7.59 -13.62 -2.53
N ALA A 83 -7.80 -12.40 -3.03
CA ALA A 83 -8.87 -11.49 -2.58
C ALA A 83 -10.27 -12.02 -2.89
N GLY A 84 -10.45 -12.73 -4.01
CA GLY A 84 -11.69 -13.43 -4.32
C GLY A 84 -11.97 -14.64 -3.43
N GLU A 85 -10.92 -15.28 -2.90
CA GLU A 85 -11.05 -16.43 -2.00
C GLU A 85 -11.34 -16.02 -0.56
N SER A 86 -10.46 -15.23 0.06
CA SER A 86 -10.65 -14.74 1.44
C SER A 86 -9.62 -13.67 1.86
N LEU A 87 -9.99 -12.84 2.85
CA LEU A 87 -9.09 -11.83 3.41
C LEU A 87 -7.79 -12.42 4.02
N PRO A 88 -7.81 -13.50 4.83
CA PRO A 88 -6.59 -14.11 5.35
C PRO A 88 -5.67 -14.64 4.24
N ARG A 89 -6.26 -15.21 3.17
CA ARG A 89 -5.50 -15.69 2.01
C ARG A 89 -4.79 -14.54 1.30
N THR A 90 -5.47 -13.42 1.15
CA THR A 90 -4.90 -12.17 0.59
C THR A 90 -3.73 -11.68 1.42
N PHE A 91 -3.88 -11.64 2.75
CA PHE A 91 -2.82 -11.19 3.65
C PHE A 91 -1.55 -12.05 3.52
N LEU A 92 -1.71 -13.38 3.48
CA LEU A 92 -0.59 -14.30 3.28
C LEU A 92 0.06 -14.14 1.90
N GLU A 93 -0.74 -13.92 0.85
CA GLU A 93 -0.21 -13.72 -0.49
C GLU A 93 0.56 -12.39 -0.59
N VAL A 94 0.05 -11.32 0.04
CA VAL A 94 0.78 -10.04 0.16
C VAL A 94 2.10 -10.24 0.91
N ALA A 95 2.07 -10.93 2.06
CA ALA A 95 3.28 -11.18 2.86
C ALA A 95 4.33 -11.98 2.05
N ARG A 96 3.90 -13.01 1.32
CA ARG A 96 4.76 -13.82 0.45
C ARG A 96 5.39 -13.01 -0.70
N HIS A 97 4.68 -12.01 -1.23
CA HIS A 97 5.21 -11.14 -2.27
C HIS A 97 6.18 -10.06 -1.75
N ARG A 98 6.11 -9.72 -0.46
CA ARG A 98 6.90 -8.63 0.14
C ARG A 98 8.10 -9.08 0.93
N LEU A 99 8.04 -10.29 1.47
CA LEU A 99 9.15 -10.88 2.20
C LEU A 99 9.98 -11.74 1.25
N PRO A 100 11.32 -11.78 1.42
CA PRO A 100 12.13 -12.81 0.78
C PRO A 100 11.57 -14.20 1.11
N GLY A 101 11.51 -15.11 0.13
CA GLY A 101 10.82 -16.40 0.29
C GLY A 101 11.26 -17.18 1.54
N ALA A 102 12.57 -17.24 1.81
CA ALA A 102 13.10 -17.87 3.01
C ALA A 102 12.61 -17.23 4.32
N THR A 103 12.44 -15.91 4.35
CA THR A 103 11.94 -15.18 5.52
C THR A 103 10.45 -15.44 5.73
N PHE A 104 9.66 -15.41 4.66
CA PHE A 104 8.23 -15.73 4.73
C PHE A 104 7.99 -17.15 5.24
N ASP A 105 8.67 -18.14 4.65
CA ASP A 105 8.49 -19.54 5.00
C ASP A 105 8.90 -19.82 6.46
N SER A 106 9.99 -19.19 6.92
CA SER A 106 10.44 -19.30 8.32
C SER A 106 9.41 -18.73 9.31
N LEU A 107 8.88 -17.53 9.04
CA LEU A 107 7.87 -16.89 9.89
C LEU A 107 6.55 -17.67 9.88
N LEU A 108 6.15 -18.20 8.73
CA LEU A 108 4.95 -19.01 8.60
C LEU A 108 5.08 -20.31 9.41
N GLN A 109 6.21 -21.00 9.29
CA GLN A 109 6.47 -22.22 10.05
C GLN A 109 6.51 -21.96 11.57
N GLU A 110 7.12 -20.84 12.00
CA GLU A 110 7.14 -20.45 13.41
C GLU A 110 5.73 -20.19 13.94
N ALA A 111 4.91 -19.45 13.21
CA ALA A 111 3.53 -19.15 13.58
C ALA A 111 2.69 -20.43 13.69
N LEU A 112 2.80 -21.34 12.73
CA LEU A 112 2.11 -22.63 12.76
C LEU A 112 2.54 -23.47 13.97
N SER A 113 3.85 -23.54 14.25
CA SER A 113 4.40 -24.24 15.41
C SER A 113 3.96 -23.62 16.74
N ALA A 114 3.74 -22.30 16.79
CA ALA A 114 3.19 -21.62 17.96
C ALA A 114 1.70 -21.96 18.17
N CYS A 115 0.92 -22.00 17.10
CA CYS A 115 -0.49 -22.43 17.15
C CYS A 115 -0.63 -23.89 17.61
N GLU A 116 0.21 -24.79 17.11
CA GLU A 116 0.24 -26.20 17.55
C GLU A 116 0.55 -26.31 19.05
N ARG A 117 1.55 -25.57 19.54
CA ARG A 117 1.88 -25.51 20.98
C ARG A 117 0.73 -24.97 21.82
N GLN A 118 0.01 -23.94 21.34
CA GLN A 118 -1.18 -23.42 22.02
C GLN A 118 -2.32 -24.44 22.06
N LEU A 119 -2.54 -25.17 20.97
CA LEU A 119 -3.56 -26.23 20.90
C LEU A 119 -3.25 -27.36 21.88
N GLU A 120 -2.00 -27.81 21.94
CA GLU A 120 -1.58 -28.86 22.89
C GLU A 120 -1.64 -28.38 24.34
N ALA A 121 -1.29 -27.12 24.63
CA ALA A 121 -1.47 -26.53 25.97
C ALA A 121 -2.95 -26.47 26.39
N ALA A 122 -3.85 -26.12 25.46
CA ALA A 122 -5.30 -26.08 25.72
C ALA A 122 -5.91 -27.48 25.92
N LYS A 123 -5.34 -28.53 25.31
CA LYS A 123 -5.72 -29.93 25.55
C LYS A 123 -5.17 -30.47 26.88
N ALA A 124 -4.02 -29.97 27.33
CA ALA A 124 -3.35 -30.41 28.56
C ALA A 124 -3.92 -29.77 29.84
N THR A 125 -4.67 -28.67 29.74
CA THR A 125 -5.47 -28.18 30.86
C THR A 125 -6.72 -29.06 31.03
N PRO A 126 -6.92 -29.74 32.18
CA PRO A 126 -8.20 -30.40 32.44
C PRO A 126 -9.29 -29.33 32.41
N LYS A 127 -10.45 -29.66 31.83
CA LYS A 127 -11.66 -28.83 31.96
C LYS A 127 -11.78 -28.41 33.42
N PRO A 128 -11.85 -27.11 33.76
CA PRO A 128 -12.14 -26.74 35.13
C PRO A 128 -13.47 -27.40 35.49
N ASP A 129 -13.47 -28.09 36.62
CA ASP A 129 -14.68 -28.64 37.23
C ASP A 129 -15.79 -27.59 37.14
N GLN A 130 -16.92 -28.01 36.58
CA GLN A 130 -18.16 -27.29 36.72
C GLN A 130 -18.60 -27.43 38.18
N ASP A 131 -17.96 -26.71 39.09
CA ASP A 131 -18.41 -26.63 40.46
C ASP A 131 -18.49 -25.18 40.95
N LYS A 132 -19.74 -24.81 41.22
CA LYS A 132 -20.23 -23.60 41.91
C LYS A 132 -20.37 -22.35 41.06
N VAL A 133 -21.32 -22.41 40.14
CA VAL A 133 -22.11 -21.24 39.73
C VAL A 133 -22.88 -20.73 40.96
N VAL A 134 -22.40 -19.66 41.59
CA VAL A 134 -23.23 -18.85 42.49
C VAL A 134 -24.06 -17.92 41.61
N PRO A 135 -25.40 -17.97 41.64
CA PRO A 135 -26.21 -17.02 40.89
C PRO A 135 -26.00 -15.62 41.49
N LEU A 136 -25.34 -14.73 40.73
CA LEU A 136 -25.44 -13.30 41.00
C LEU A 136 -26.89 -12.90 40.73
N ARG A 137 -27.58 -12.52 41.81
CA ARG A 137 -28.92 -11.91 41.80
C ARG A 137 -29.08 -11.03 40.56
N SER A 138 -29.98 -11.45 39.68
CA SER A 138 -30.55 -10.61 38.64
C SER A 138 -31.46 -9.59 39.33
N GLU A 139 -30.92 -8.41 39.62
CA GLU A 139 -31.73 -7.22 39.83
C GLU A 139 -31.45 -6.24 38.69
N ALA A 140 -32.57 -5.76 38.15
CA ALA A 140 -32.69 -5.08 36.88
C ALA A 140 -32.06 -3.68 36.84
N ALA A 141 -32.02 -3.16 35.62
CA ALA A 141 -31.96 -1.74 35.25
C ALA A 141 -30.56 -1.12 35.15
N ASN A 142 -30.03 -1.09 33.92
CA ASN A 142 -30.08 0.13 33.10
C ASN A 142 -29.57 -0.17 31.69
N SER A 143 -30.46 -0.69 30.85
CA SER A 143 -30.30 -0.63 29.40
C SER A 143 -30.44 0.84 28.99
N LEU A 144 -29.32 1.52 28.78
CA LEU A 144 -29.32 2.86 28.20
C LEU A 144 -29.93 2.79 26.79
N PRO A 145 -30.87 3.68 26.43
CA PRO A 145 -31.42 3.68 25.08
C PRO A 145 -30.34 4.21 24.12
N VAL A 146 -29.83 3.33 23.28
CA VAL A 146 -29.01 3.70 22.12
C VAL A 146 -29.93 4.41 21.14
N VAL A 147 -29.88 5.74 21.10
CA VAL A 147 -30.52 6.55 20.06
C VAL A 147 -29.65 6.45 18.82
N VAL A 148 -30.09 5.64 17.86
CA VAL A 148 -29.57 5.69 16.50
C VAL A 148 -30.35 6.77 15.77
N SER A 149 -29.72 7.92 15.51
CA SER A 149 -30.25 8.90 14.56
C SER A 149 -30.08 8.33 13.15
N PRO A 150 -31.14 8.16 12.35
CA PRO A 150 -30.99 7.81 10.95
C PRO A 150 -30.44 9.01 10.16
N ASP A 151 -29.50 8.72 9.24
CA ASP A 151 -29.00 9.67 8.25
C ASP A 151 -30.15 10.16 7.34
N PRO A 152 -30.14 11.45 6.92
CA PRO A 152 -31.13 11.95 5.98
C PRO A 152 -30.89 11.35 4.59
N GLU A 153 -31.88 10.63 4.06
CA GLU A 153 -31.90 10.19 2.67
C GLU A 153 -32.01 11.40 1.72
N ASP A 154 -31.07 11.48 0.78
CA ASP A 154 -31.12 12.32 -0.41
C ASP A 154 -32.37 11.98 -1.23
N HIS A 155 -33.35 12.87 -1.26
CA HIS A 155 -34.35 12.90 -2.31
C HIS A 155 -34.05 14.03 -3.29
N ILE A 156 -33.29 13.68 -4.32
CA ILE A 156 -33.29 14.36 -5.62
C ILE A 156 -34.55 13.91 -6.37
N ALA A 157 -35.42 14.85 -6.74
CA ALA A 157 -36.02 15.02 -8.08
C ALA A 157 -37.47 15.55 -8.09
N GLU A 158 -37.62 16.66 -8.84
CA GLU A 158 -38.71 17.03 -9.75
C GLU A 158 -40.15 17.27 -9.23
N ALA A 159 -40.59 18.53 -9.27
CA ALA A 159 -41.46 19.08 -10.33
C ALA A 159 -41.60 20.61 -10.21
#